data_AF-A0A965ZSD3-F1
#
_entry.id   AF-A0A965ZSD3-F1
#
_cell.length_a   1.000
_cell.length_b   1.000
_cell.length_c   1.000
_cell.angle_alpha   90.00
_cell.angle_beta   90.00
_cell.angle_gamma   90.00
#
_symmetry.space_group_name_H-M   'P 1'
#
loop_
_entity.id
_entity.type
_entity.pdbx_description
1 polymer ?
#
loop_
_entity_poly.entity_id
_entity_poly.type
_entity_poly.pdbx_seq_one_letter_code
_entity_poly.pdbx_strand_id
1 'polypeptide(L)' 'MFGMANRNTFYIGKDGRILKIDKDIAPKTSAEDMARTLGELGVAPAKTPSQGA' A
#
# COMPACT_ATOMS: atom_id res chain seq x y z
N MET A 1 -12.91 24.81 -9.67
CA MET A 1 -12.04 24.25 -8.62
C MET A 1 -11.90 22.76 -8.92
N PHE A 2 -10.79 22.34 -9.54
CA PHE A 2 -10.61 20.94 -9.98
C PHE A 2 -10.58 20.03 -8.75
N GLY A 3 -11.46 19.02 -8.73
CA GLY A 3 -11.65 18.11 -7.60
C GLY A 3 -10.35 17.40 -7.23
N MET A 4 -9.86 17.65 -6.01
CA MET A 4 -8.75 16.89 -5.45
C MET A 4 -9.17 15.42 -5.42
N ALA A 5 -8.48 14.55 -6.15
CA ALA A 5 -8.76 13.13 -6.11
C ALA A 5 -8.53 12.64 -4.67
N ASN A 6 -9.61 12.34 -3.94
CA ASN A 6 -9.53 11.71 -2.63
C ASN A 6 -8.94 10.31 -2.79
N ARG A 7 -7.62 10.19 -2.66
CA ARG A 7 -6.92 8.91 -2.69
C ARG A 7 -7.09 8.22 -1.35
N ASN A 8 -7.62 7.00 -1.40
CA ASN A 8 -7.63 6.10 -0.26
C ASN A 8 -6.81 4.86 -0.63
N THR A 9 -5.95 4.42 0.27
CA THR A 9 -5.18 3.19 0.12
C THR A 9 -5.81 2.11 0.99
N PHE A 10 -6.15 0.99 0.37
CA PHE A 10 -6.71 -0.18 1.05
C PHE A 10 -5.66 -1.28 1.06
N TYR A 11 -5.29 -1.74 2.25
CA TYR A 11 -4.39 -2.88 2.42
C TYR A 11 -5.25 -4.13 2.58
N ILE A 12 -5.10 -5.09 1.67
CA ILE A 12 -5.92 -6.31 1.63
C ILE A 12 -5.02 -7.52 1.89
N GLY A 13 -5.41 -8.34 2.86
CA GLY A 13 -4.74 -9.59 3.20
C GLY A 13 -4.96 -10.65 2.13
N LYS A 14 -4.14 -11.71 2.15
CA LYS A 14 -4.28 -12.85 1.22
C LYS A 14 -5.59 -13.61 1.40
N ASP A 15 -6.24 -13.45 2.55
CA ASP A 15 -7.55 -13.99 2.88
C ASP A 15 -8.71 -13.10 2.39
N GLY A 16 -8.41 -11.99 1.70
CA GLY A 16 -9.39 -11.04 1.18
C GLY A 16 -9.92 -10.06 2.22
N ARG A 17 -9.39 -10.05 3.45
CA ARG A 17 -9.82 -9.11 4.50
C ARG A 17 -9.06 -7.80 4.40
N ILE A 18 -9.73 -6.70 4.72
CA ILE A 18 -9.10 -5.39 4.83
C ILE A 18 -8.30 -5.35 6.13
N LEU A 19 -6.99 -5.08 5.99
CA LEU A 19 -6.06 -4.95 7.12
C LEU A 19 -5.98 -3.51 7.61
N LYS A 20 -6.03 -2.53 6.68
CA LYS A 20 -5.98 -1.10 6.98
C LYS A 20 -6.60 -0.30 5.85
N ILE A 21 -7.22 0.83 6.21
CA ILE A 21 -7.69 1.85 5.28
C ILE A 21 -6.95 3.13 5.64
N ASP A 22 -6.17 3.64 4.69
CA ASP A 22 -5.46 4.89 4.84
C ASP A 22 -6.10 5.95 3.94
N LYS A 23 -6.51 7.07 4.54
CA LYS A 23 -7.20 8.18 3.87
C LYS A 23 -6.33 9.44 3.81
N ASP A 24 -5.18 9.42 4.48
CA ASP A 24 -4.26 10.56 4.56
C ASP A 24 -2.98 10.24 3.80
N ILE A 25 -3.12 10.10 2.47
CA ILE A 25 -2.00 9.79 1.58
C ILE A 25 -1.32 11.09 1.14
N ALA A 26 -0.02 11.19 1.43
CA ALA A 26 0.86 12.17 0.82
C ALA A 26 1.47 11.58 -0.48
N PRO A 27 1.18 12.13 -1.68
CA PRO A 27 1.67 11.55 -2.93
C PRO A 27 3.19 11.49 -3.04
N LYS A 28 3.90 12.40 -2.36
CA LYS A 28 5.36 12.51 -2.39
C LYS A 28 6.06 11.34 -1.68
N THR A 29 5.45 10.80 -0.63
CA THR A 29 6.03 9.74 0.22
C THR A 29 5.28 8.42 0.13
N SER A 30 4.25 8.36 -0.72
CA SER A 30 3.30 7.26 -0.81
C SER A 30 3.96 5.87 -0.96
N ALA A 31 5.01 5.72 -1.77
CA ALA A 31 5.67 4.43 -1.95
C ALA A 31 6.34 3.92 -0.66
N GLU A 32 7.04 4.80 0.04
CA GLU A 32 7.77 4.47 1.27
C GLU A 32 6.81 4.20 2.43
N ASP A 33 5.76 5.02 2.55
CA ASP A 33 4.76 4.87 3.61
C ASP A 33 3.94 3.58 3.43
N MET A 34 3.65 3.18 2.19
CA MET A 34 3.03 1.88 1.88
C MET A 34 3.95 0.72 2.27
N ALA A 35 5.24 0.78 1.93
CA ALA A 35 6.20 -0.26 2.29
C ALA A 35 6.38 -0.40 3.81
N ARG A 36 6.47 0.73 4.53
CA ARG A 36 6.51 0.75 6.00
C ARG A 36 5.24 0.12 6.59
N THR A 37 4.07 0.56 6.13
CA THR A 37 2.77 0.04 6.61
C THR A 37 2.65 -1.46 6.36
N LEU A 38 3.09 -1.95 5.20
CA LEU A 38 3.09 -3.40 4.92
C LEU A 38 4.01 -4.17 5.88
N GLY A 39 5.17 -3.61 6.21
CA GLY A 39 6.08 -4.16 7.23
C GLY A 39 5.45 -4.19 8.62
N GLU A 40 4.81 -3.11 9.05
CA GLU A 40 4.08 -3.02 10.33
C GLU A 40 2.92 -4.03 10.41
N LEU A 41 2.22 -4.28 9.29
CA LEU A 41 1.16 -5.26 9.19
C LEU A 41 1.68 -6.71 9.14
N GLY A 42 2.99 -6.94 9.18
CA GLY A 42 3.60 -8.26 9.12
C GLY A 42 3.48 -8.94 7.75
N VAL A 43 3.24 -8.16 6.68
CA VAL A 43 3.18 -8.68 5.32
C VAL A 43 4.60 -8.99 4.86
N ALA A 44 4.85 -10.25 4.51
CA ALA A 44 6.14 -10.66 3.97
C ALA A 44 6.45 -9.85 2.69
N PRO A 45 7.71 -9.38 2.51
CA PRO A 45 8.09 -8.69 1.30
C PRO A 45 7.76 -9.56 0.09
N ALA A 46 7.33 -8.91 -0.99
CA ALA A 46 7.11 -9.62 -2.24
C ALA A 46 8.38 -10.40 -2.57
N LYS A 47 8.24 -11.71 -2.80
CA LYS A 47 9.34 -12.49 -3.37
C LYS A 47 9.71 -11.77 -4.65
N THR A 48 10.97 -11.35 -4.76
CA THR A 48 11.50 -10.72 -5.98
C THR A 48 10.97 -11.52 -7.17
N PRO A 49 10.31 -10.89 -8.16
CA PRO A 49 9.99 -11.61 -9.37
C PRO A 49 11.30 -12.25 -9.82
N SER A 50 11.35 -13.58 -9.99
CA SER A 50 12.49 -14.18 -10.66
C SER A 50 12.58 -13.42 -11.96
N GLN A 51 13.62 -12.59 -12.11
CA GLN A 51 13.82 -11.78 -13.28
C GLN A 51 13.79 -12.77 -14.44
N GLY A 52 12.70 -12.74 -15.20
CA GLY A 52 12.53 -13.60 -16.36
C GLY A 52 13.72 -13.32 -17.27
N ALA A 53 14.38 -14.40 -17.69
CA ALA A 53 15.46 -14.41 -18.65
C ALA A 53 15.08 -13.71 -19.96
#